data_AF-A0A091K9M7-F1
#
_entry.id   AF-A0A091K9M7-F1
#
_cell.length_a   1.000
_cell.length_b   1.000
_cell.length_c   1.000
_cell.angle_alpha   90.00
_cell.angle_beta   90.00
_cell.angle_gamma   90.00
#
_symmetry.space_group_name_H-M   'P 1'
#
loop_
_entity.id
_entity.type
_entity.pdbx_description
1 polymer ?
#
loop_
_entity_poly.entity_id
_entity_poly.type
_entity_poly.pdbx_seq_one_letter_code
_entity_poly.pdbx_strand_id
1 'polypeptide(L)'
;ISAANFSEEVVECFPSDISTGIYYGWACVGNGDVHKMVLSIGWNPFYKNVKKSVETHIIHSFKEDFYGEILSIVITGYIRPEKNFDSLEALISAIHEDIEEAKRQLDLPEHRKFKEHSFFHLPEGKIVKNH
;
A
#
# COMPACT_ATOMS: atom_id res chain seq x y z
N ILE A 1 -1.26 11.38 -9.61
CA ILE A 1 -1.15 10.35 -8.55
C ILE A 1 -1.92 9.14 -9.04
N SER A 2 -1.28 7.99 -9.20
CA SER A 2 -1.92 6.74 -9.66
C SER A 2 -1.96 5.74 -8.52
N ALA A 3 -3.09 5.08 -8.30
CA ALA A 3 -3.26 4.08 -7.24
C ALA A 3 -3.57 2.71 -7.85
N ALA A 4 -2.90 1.67 -7.34
CA ALA A 4 -3.15 0.28 -7.66
C ALA A 4 -4.15 -0.31 -6.66
N ASN A 5 -5.15 -1.03 -7.16
CA ASN A 5 -6.17 -1.72 -6.37
C ASN A 5 -5.81 -3.20 -6.22
N PHE A 6 -6.01 -3.74 -5.02
CA PHE A 6 -5.93 -5.19 -4.81
C PHE A 6 -7.24 -5.90 -5.13
N SER A 7 -7.14 -7.19 -5.48
CA SER A 7 -8.32 -8.06 -5.57
C SER A 7 -8.95 -8.27 -4.19
N GLU A 8 -10.23 -8.58 -4.19
CA GLU A 8 -11.02 -8.82 -2.98
C GLU A 8 -10.42 -9.95 -2.10
N GLU A 9 -9.95 -11.03 -2.72
CA GLU A 9 -9.31 -12.16 -2.05
C GLU A 9 -8.07 -11.73 -1.24
N VAL A 10 -7.31 -10.76 -1.72
CA VAL A 10 -6.13 -10.24 -1.02
C VAL A 10 -6.57 -9.40 0.18
N VAL A 11 -7.62 -8.59 0.03
CA VAL A 11 -8.13 -7.76 1.13
C VAL A 11 -8.74 -8.61 2.24
N GLU A 12 -9.38 -9.74 1.90
CA GLU A 12 -9.89 -10.71 2.89
C GLU A 12 -8.78 -11.42 3.68
N CYS A 13 -7.57 -11.50 3.13
CA CYS A 13 -6.40 -12.01 3.86
C CYS A 13 -5.84 -11.02 4.89
N PHE A 14 -6.28 -9.77 4.91
CA PHE A 14 -5.82 -8.82 5.93
C PHE A 14 -6.39 -9.18 7.30
N PRO A 15 -5.63 -8.94 8.39
CA PRO A 15 -6.15 -9.11 9.74
C PRO A 15 -7.46 -8.32 9.92
N SER A 16 -8.49 -8.95 10.49
CA SER A 16 -9.78 -8.31 10.77
C SER A 16 -9.62 -6.99 11.53
N ASP A 17 -8.63 -6.97 12.42
CA ASP A 17 -8.36 -5.91 13.37
C ASP A 17 -7.52 -4.77 12.80
N ILE A 18 -7.12 -4.84 11.51
CA ILE A 18 -6.44 -3.70 10.87
C ILE A 18 -7.39 -2.50 10.78
N SER A 19 -7.03 -1.39 11.41
CA SER A 19 -7.83 -0.17 11.39
C SER A 19 -7.87 0.44 9.99
N THR A 20 -8.94 1.17 9.66
CA THR A 20 -8.94 1.98 8.46
C THR A 20 -8.04 3.21 8.63
N GLY A 21 -7.54 3.72 7.51
CA GLY A 21 -6.65 4.87 7.46
C GLY A 21 -5.51 4.69 6.48
N ILE A 22 -4.52 5.57 6.64
CA ILE A 22 -3.37 5.68 5.75
C ILE A 22 -2.15 5.03 6.41
N TYR A 23 -1.48 4.18 5.65
CA TYR A 23 -0.31 3.43 6.03
C TYR A 23 0.83 3.71 5.05
N TYR A 24 2.06 3.34 5.43
CA TYR A 24 3.22 3.39 4.56
C TYR A 24 4.02 2.10 4.60
N GLY A 25 4.81 1.89 3.56
CA GLY A 25 5.57 0.66 3.43
C GLY A 25 6.41 0.59 2.17
N TRP A 26 6.74 -0.64 1.81
CA TRP A 26 7.50 -0.98 0.61
C TRP A 26 6.61 -1.74 -0.37
N ALA A 27 6.79 -1.50 -1.66
CA ALA A 27 6.12 -2.18 -2.75
C ALA A 27 7.13 -2.69 -3.77
N CYS A 28 6.87 -3.86 -4.35
CA CYS A 28 7.57 -4.42 -5.49
C CYS A 28 6.55 -4.85 -6.54
N VAL A 29 6.81 -4.53 -7.80
CA VAL A 29 5.97 -4.95 -8.93
C VAL A 29 6.71 -6.06 -9.67
N GLY A 30 6.12 -7.25 -9.74
CA GLY A 30 6.75 -8.43 -10.32
C GLY A 30 8.08 -8.75 -9.64
N ASN A 31 9.14 -8.87 -10.45
CA ASN A 31 10.52 -9.06 -9.99
C ASN A 31 11.36 -7.75 -10.09
N GLY A 32 10.69 -6.59 -10.04
CA GLY A 32 11.30 -5.28 -10.19
C GLY A 32 12.00 -4.76 -8.93
N ASP A 33 12.31 -3.46 -8.95
CA ASP A 33 12.90 -2.77 -7.80
C ASP A 33 11.86 -2.54 -6.69
N VAL A 34 12.33 -2.56 -5.45
CA VAL A 34 11.51 -2.23 -4.28
C VAL A 34 11.45 -0.71 -4.09
N HIS A 35 10.24 -0.17 -4.10
CA HIS A 35 9.93 1.25 -3.98
C HIS A 35 9.14 1.57 -2.71
N LYS A 36 9.23 2.82 -2.25
CA LYS A 36 8.40 3.31 -1.15
C LYS A 36 6.94 3.41 -1.62
N MET A 37 5.99 3.21 -0.72
CA MET A 37 4.57 3.37 -1.03
C MET A 37 3.79 3.97 0.14
N VAL A 38 2.61 4.51 -0.18
CA VAL A 38 1.52 4.77 0.75
C VAL A 38 0.33 3.89 0.41
N LEU A 39 -0.44 3.52 1.42
CA LEU A 39 -1.57 2.61 1.33
C LEU A 39 -2.78 3.21 2.04
N SER A 40 -3.92 3.29 1.36
CA SER A 40 -5.21 3.65 1.97
C SER A 40 -6.01 2.38 2.19
N ILE A 41 -6.45 2.16 3.43
CA ILE A 41 -7.38 1.09 3.80
C ILE A 41 -8.68 1.74 4.24
N GLY A 42 -9.76 1.55 3.49
CA GLY A 42 -11.07 2.14 3.77
C GLY A 42 -12.20 1.13 3.69
N TRP A 43 -13.44 1.58 3.86
CA TRP A 43 -14.63 0.75 3.64
C TRP A 43 -15.18 0.97 2.24
N ASN A 44 -15.56 -0.12 1.57
CA ASN A 44 -16.13 -0.05 0.23
C ASN A 44 -17.66 0.23 0.28
N PRO A 45 -18.13 1.40 -0.19
CA PRO A 45 -19.56 1.76 -0.15
C PRO A 45 -20.44 0.86 -1.01
N PHE A 46 -19.90 0.33 -2.11
CA PHE A 46 -20.63 -0.54 -3.04
C PHE A 46 -21.02 -1.89 -2.41
N TYR A 47 -20.30 -2.32 -1.38
CA TYR A 47 -20.57 -3.55 -0.62
C TYR A 47 -21.17 -3.27 0.75
N LYS A 48 -21.97 -2.20 0.87
CA LYS A 48 -22.63 -1.80 2.13
C LYS A 48 -21.65 -1.62 3.30
N ASN A 49 -20.40 -1.22 3.02
CA ASN A 49 -19.32 -1.10 4.01
C ASN A 49 -19.06 -2.39 4.82
N VAL A 50 -19.31 -3.55 4.23
CA VAL A 50 -19.00 -4.85 4.88
C VAL A 50 -17.58 -5.30 4.54
N LYS A 51 -17.01 -4.80 3.44
CA LYS A 51 -15.68 -5.15 2.95
C LYS A 51 -14.78 -3.93 2.91
N LYS A 52 -13.52 -4.11 3.30
CA LYS A 52 -12.50 -3.07 3.17
C LYS A 52 -12.07 -2.94 1.70
N SER A 53 -11.59 -1.76 1.32
CA SER A 53 -10.85 -1.51 0.08
C SER A 53 -9.42 -1.16 0.43
N VAL A 54 -8.49 -1.53 -0.44
CA VAL A 54 -7.06 -1.25 -0.26
C VAL A 54 -6.51 -0.64 -1.54
N GLU A 55 -6.04 0.59 -1.45
CA GLU A 55 -5.49 1.37 -2.56
C GLU A 55 -4.02 1.70 -2.28
N THR A 56 -3.12 1.34 -3.18
CA THR A 56 -1.67 1.56 -3.03
C THR A 56 -1.17 2.60 -4.00
N HIS A 57 -0.52 3.65 -3.50
CA HIS A 57 0.25 4.56 -4.33
C HIS A 57 1.74 4.29 -4.14
N ILE A 58 2.37 3.76 -5.19
CA ILE A 58 3.82 3.55 -5.24
C ILE A 58 4.48 4.90 -5.54
N ILE A 59 5.45 5.30 -4.72
CA ILE A 59 6.21 6.54 -4.85
C ILE A 59 7.33 6.33 -5.87
N HIS A 60 6.92 6.04 -7.11
CA HIS A 60 7.77 5.83 -8.26
C HIS A 60 7.01 6.13 -9.55
N SER A 61 7.69 6.67 -10.55
CA SER A 61 7.10 6.93 -11.86
C SER A 61 7.40 5.76 -12.79
N PHE A 62 6.42 4.89 -12.98
CA PHE A 62 6.50 3.83 -13.98
C PHE A 62 6.33 4.41 -15.39
N LYS A 63 7.04 3.84 -16.37
CA LYS A 63 6.93 4.24 -17.79
C LYS A 63 5.67 3.67 -18.45
N GLU A 64 5.22 2.53 -17.97
CA GLU A 64 4.09 1.77 -18.49
C GLU A 64 3.23 1.30 -17.31
N ASP A 65 1.95 1.06 -17.58
CA ASP A 65 1.06 0.46 -16.58
C ASP A 65 1.44 -1.00 -16.35
N PHE A 66 1.30 -1.46 -15.10
CA PHE A 66 1.67 -2.81 -14.66
C PHE A 66 0.46 -3.71 -14.35
N TYR A 67 -0.66 -3.51 -15.07
CA TYR A 67 -1.83 -4.36 -14.90
C TYR A 67 -1.50 -5.83 -15.23
N GLY A 68 -1.89 -6.73 -14.34
CA GLY A 68 -1.60 -8.17 -14.45
C GLY A 68 -0.32 -8.61 -13.75
N GLU A 69 0.53 -7.67 -13.35
CA GLU A 69 1.72 -7.96 -12.53
C GLU A 69 1.33 -8.20 -11.07
N ILE A 70 2.15 -9.01 -10.38
CA ILE A 70 1.99 -9.24 -8.94
C ILE A 70 2.54 -8.04 -8.19
N LEU A 71 1.67 -7.33 -7.47
CA LEU A 71 2.06 -6.29 -6.53
C LEU A 71 2.32 -6.91 -5.15
N SER A 72 3.59 -6.96 -4.75
CA SER A 72 4.00 -7.40 -3.41
C SER A 72 4.17 -6.19 -2.51
N ILE A 73 3.59 -6.19 -1.31
CA ILE A 73 3.71 -5.08 -0.35
C ILE A 73 4.11 -5.53 1.05
N VAL A 74 4.84 -4.66 1.75
CA VAL A 74 5.15 -4.78 3.18
C VAL A 74 4.74 -3.47 3.85
N ILE A 75 3.75 -3.54 4.73
CA ILE A 75 3.29 -2.40 5.53
C ILE A 75 4.22 -2.27 6.74
N THR A 76 4.79 -1.09 6.95
CA THR A 76 5.77 -0.85 8.02
C THR A 76 5.26 0.09 9.10
N GLY A 77 4.21 0.86 8.84
CA GLY A 77 3.63 1.76 9.83
C GLY A 77 2.36 2.44 9.38
N TYR A 78 1.75 3.16 10.33
CA TYR A 78 0.50 3.90 10.19
C TYR A 78 0.78 5.40 10.24
N ILE A 79 0.11 6.18 9.40
CA ILE A 79 0.22 7.65 9.34
C ILE A 79 -0.93 8.28 10.13
N ARG A 80 -2.18 8.00 9.72
CA ARG A 80 -3.36 8.71 10.22
C ARG A 80 -4.66 7.99 9.89
N PRO A 81 -5.77 8.31 10.58
CA PRO A 81 -7.09 7.80 10.20
C PRO A 81 -7.58 8.41 8.89
N GLU A 82 -8.64 7.81 8.33
CA GLU A 82 -9.40 8.40 7.24
C GLU A 82 -9.90 9.80 7.65
N LYS A 83 -9.85 10.73 6.70
CA LYS A 83 -10.30 12.11 6.90
C LYS A 83 -11.29 12.46 5.80
N ASN A 84 -12.34 13.17 6.17
CA ASN A 84 -13.20 13.85 5.21
C ASN A 84 -12.53 15.16 4.79
N PHE A 85 -12.65 15.50 3.52
CA PHE A 85 -12.08 16.74 2.96
C PHE A 85 -13.19 17.57 2.34
N ASP A 86 -13.21 18.86 2.68
CA ASP A 86 -14.22 19.81 2.20
C ASP A 86 -13.91 20.31 0.77
N SER A 87 -12.72 19.98 0.22
CA SER A 87 -12.32 20.34 -1.14
C SER A 87 -11.33 19.33 -1.73
N LEU A 88 -11.26 19.30 -3.07
CA LEU A 88 -10.28 18.51 -3.79
C LEU A 88 -8.84 18.95 -3.49
N GLU A 89 -8.62 20.25 -3.30
CA GLU A 89 -7.30 20.80 -2.95
C GLU A 89 -6.84 20.31 -1.57
N ALA A 90 -7.74 20.29 -0.58
CA ALA A 90 -7.44 19.77 0.75
C ALA A 90 -7.10 18.27 0.71
N LEU A 91 -7.82 17.49 -0.10
CA LEU A 91 -7.52 16.08 -0.33
C LEU A 91 -6.12 15.91 -0.95
N ILE A 92 -5.80 16.66 -2.01
CA ILE A 92 -4.50 16.58 -2.68
C ILE A 92 -3.36 16.98 -1.73
N SER A 93 -3.53 18.05 -0.93
CA SER A 93 -2.55 18.47 0.07
C SER A 93 -2.27 17.37 1.08
N ALA A 94 -3.33 16.76 1.64
CA ALA A 94 -3.17 15.67 2.59
C ALA A 94 -2.48 14.45 2.00
N ILE A 95 -2.77 14.09 0.74
CA ILE A 95 -2.08 12.98 0.07
C ILE A 95 -0.58 13.31 -0.10
N HIS A 96 -0.23 14.54 -0.46
CA HIS A 96 1.18 14.94 -0.54
C HIS A 96 1.87 14.91 0.83
N GLU A 97 1.20 15.36 1.89
CA GLU A 97 1.71 15.25 3.26
C GLU A 97 1.94 13.79 3.67
N ASP A 98 1.00 12.90 3.34
CA ASP A 98 1.14 11.46 3.61
C ASP A 98 2.34 10.85 2.85
N ILE A 99 2.57 11.26 1.60
CA ILE A 99 3.70 10.82 0.79
C ILE A 99 5.03 11.30 1.39
N GLU A 100 5.11 12.56 1.79
CA GLU A 100 6.32 13.11 2.41
C GLU A 100 6.59 12.45 3.78
N GLU A 101 5.56 12.20 4.58
CA GLU A 101 5.69 11.47 5.84
C GLU A 101 6.22 10.05 5.60
N ALA A 102 5.62 9.31 4.66
CA ALA A 102 6.08 7.99 4.28
C ALA A 102 7.53 7.98 3.83
N LYS A 103 7.95 8.96 3.02
CA LYS A 103 9.35 9.08 2.59
C LYS A 103 10.28 9.22 3.79
N ARG A 104 9.97 10.13 4.73
CA ARG A 104 10.79 10.37 5.93
C ARG A 104 10.89 9.13 6.81
N GLN A 105 9.75 8.50 7.11
CA GLN A 105 9.70 7.32 7.98
C GLN A 105 10.46 6.13 7.35
N LEU A 106 10.29 5.89 6.05
CA LEU A 106 10.96 4.78 5.36
C LEU A 106 12.48 4.97 5.19
N ASP A 107 13.00 6.18 5.40
CA ASP A 107 14.46 6.41 5.45
C ASP A 107 15.08 6.09 6.81
N LEU A 108 14.26 5.91 7.86
CA LEU A 108 14.74 5.46 9.17
C LEU A 108 15.30 4.03 9.08
N PRO A 109 16.41 3.71 9.76
CA PRO A 109 17.05 2.40 9.68
C PRO A 109 16.12 1.22 10.02
N GLU A 110 15.19 1.44 10.96
CA GLU A 110 14.23 0.44 11.40
C GLU A 110 13.24 0.02 10.31
N HIS A 111 12.91 0.92 9.39
CA HIS A 111 12.00 0.67 8.28
C HIS A 111 12.75 0.32 6.99
N ARG A 112 13.94 0.91 6.80
CA ARG A 112 14.78 0.70 5.61
C ARG A 112 15.20 -0.74 5.42
N LYS A 113 15.45 -1.48 6.51
CA LYS A 113 15.81 -2.91 6.47
C LYS A 113 14.77 -3.78 5.75
N PHE A 114 13.50 -3.38 5.73
CA PHE A 114 12.44 -4.14 5.07
C PHE A 114 12.52 -4.04 3.54
N LYS A 115 13.20 -3.03 2.99
CA LYS A 115 13.45 -2.93 1.54
C LYS A 115 14.21 -4.15 1.01
N GLU A 116 15.14 -4.66 1.81
CA GLU A 116 16.02 -5.78 1.46
C GLU A 116 15.46 -7.12 1.98
N HIS A 117 14.21 -7.14 2.46
CA HIS A 117 13.62 -8.34 3.01
C HIS A 117 13.48 -9.44 1.94
N SER A 118 13.74 -10.69 2.33
CA SER A 118 13.69 -11.84 1.41
C SER A 118 12.32 -12.05 0.78
N PHE A 119 11.25 -11.53 1.41
CA PHE A 119 9.88 -11.54 0.87
C PHE A 119 9.80 -11.00 -0.56
N PHE A 120 10.52 -9.92 -0.89
CA PHE A 120 10.51 -9.32 -2.23
C PHE A 120 11.36 -10.09 -3.26
N HIS A 121 12.18 -11.02 -2.80
CA HIS A 121 13.14 -11.77 -3.63
C HIS A 121 12.81 -13.27 -3.64
N LEU A 122 11.61 -13.66 -3.21
CA LEU A 122 11.20 -15.06 -3.25
C LEU A 122 11.13 -15.50 -4.72
N PRO A 123 11.90 -16.52 -5.14
CA PRO A 123 11.82 -17.03 -6.50
C PRO A 123 10.40 -17.58 -6.75
N GLU A 124 9.84 -17.27 -7.93
CA GLU A 124 8.54 -17.75 -8.39
C GLU A 124 8.37 -19.24 -8.06
N GLY A 125 7.41 -19.57 -7.18
CA GLY A 125 7.13 -20.97 -6.85
C GLY A 125 6.63 -21.28 -5.43
N LYS A 126 6.57 -20.32 -4.51
CA LYS A 126 5.93 -20.53 -3.19
C LYS A 126 4.81 -19.53 -2.96
N ILE A 127 3.67 -19.78 -3.60
CA ILE A 127 2.38 -19.30 -3.09
C ILE A 127 2.23 -19.93 -1.70
N VAL A 128 2.43 -19.14 -0.64
CA VAL A 128 2.11 -19.56 0.72
C VAL A 128 0.58 -19.59 0.80
N LYS A 129 -0.01 -20.74 0.46
CA LYS A 129 -1.37 -21.05 0.88
C LYS A 129 -1.31 -21.32 2.37
N ASN A 130 -1.74 -20.35 3.17
CA ASN A 130 -1.98 -20.55 4.59
C ASN A 130 -2.95 -21.74 4.74
N HIS A 131 -2.51 -22.76 5.48
CA HIS A 131 -3.37 -23.82 6.03
C HIS A 131 -3.80 -23.40 7.44
#